data_AF-A0A2N6VIG5-F1
#
_entry.id   AF-A0A2N6VIG5-F1
#
_cell.length_a   1.000
_cell.length_b   1.000
_cell.length_c   1.000
_cell.angle_alpha   90.00
_cell.angle_beta   90.00
_cell.angle_gamma   90.00
#
_symmetry.space_group_name_H-M   'P 1'
#
loop_
_entity.id
_entity.type
_entity.pdbx_description
1 polymer ?
#
loop_
_entity_poly.entity_id
_entity_poly.type
_entity_poly.pdbx_seq_one_letter_code
_entity_poly.pdbx_strand_id
1 'polypeptide(L)'
;NIGFLRAVLDDPAFIRGDLSTNFIEERPHLLEARVGADRGSKVLEYLADVTVNQPYGPSPVDLKPSEKLPQLELSEETPASSRNSLLELGPEGWAKALRDAKELKVTDTSFRDAHQSL
;
A
#
# COMPACT_ATOMS: atom_id res chain seq x y z
N ASN A 1 1.68 23.85 -17.57
CA ASN A 1 1.91 24.90 -16.54
C ASN A 1 0.97 24.80 -15.33
N ILE A 2 0.00 23.87 -15.28
CA ILE A 2 -0.98 23.77 -14.17
C ILE A 2 -0.32 23.58 -12.80
N GLY A 3 0.72 22.74 -12.69
CA GLY A 3 1.45 22.54 -11.42
C GLY A 3 2.08 23.82 -10.89
N PHE A 4 2.72 24.59 -11.78
CA PHE A 4 3.26 25.91 -11.46
C PHE A 4 2.17 26.88 -11.01
N LEU A 5 1.04 26.96 -11.72
CA LEU A 5 -0.07 27.84 -11.34
C LEU A 5 -0.65 27.47 -9.97
N ARG A 6 -0.75 26.18 -9.65
CA ARG A 6 -1.12 25.73 -8.29
C ARG A 6 -0.13 26.21 -7.24
N ALA A 7 1.16 26.01 -7.46
CA ALA A 7 2.20 26.44 -6.53
C ALA A 7 2.14 27.96 -6.29
N VAL A 8 1.90 28.75 -7.34
CA VAL A 8 1.71 30.21 -7.24
C VAL A 8 0.46 30.57 -6.44
N LEU A 9 -0.68 29.95 -6.72
CA LEU A 9 -1.95 30.22 -6.03
C LEU A 9 -1.91 29.80 -4.55
N ASP A 10 -1.10 28.79 -4.21
CA ASP A 10 -0.91 28.29 -2.84
C ASP A 10 0.15 29.09 -2.04
N ASP A 11 0.92 29.98 -2.68
CA ASP A 11 1.98 30.75 -2.01
C ASP A 11 1.39 31.83 -1.07
N PRO A 12 1.83 31.89 0.21
CA PRO A 12 1.30 32.87 1.17
C PRO A 12 1.46 34.34 0.76
N ALA A 13 2.53 34.71 0.04
CA ALA A 13 2.73 36.07 -0.45
C ALA A 13 1.79 36.39 -1.62
N PHE A 14 1.50 35.41 -2.48
CA PHE A 14 0.48 35.55 -3.52
C PHE A 14 -0.92 35.77 -2.91
N ILE A 15 -1.30 34.98 -1.90
CA ILE A 15 -2.59 35.11 -1.20
C ILE A 15 -2.77 36.48 -0.55
N ARG A 16 -1.69 37.08 -0.03
CA ARG A 16 -1.71 38.42 0.59
C ARG A 16 -1.66 39.56 -0.44
N GLY A 17 -1.47 39.27 -1.73
CA GLY A 17 -1.29 40.28 -2.77
C GLY A 17 0.06 40.98 -2.72
N ASP A 18 1.04 40.42 -2.01
CA ASP A 18 2.40 40.94 -1.88
C ASP A 18 3.26 40.41 -3.03
N LEU A 19 3.18 41.11 -4.16
CA LEU A 19 3.78 40.70 -5.43
C LEU A 19 4.77 41.76 -5.95
N SER A 20 5.93 41.30 -6.41
CA SER A 20 6.94 42.11 -7.10
C SER A 20 7.20 41.55 -8.51
N THR A 21 7.89 42.31 -9.36
CA THR A 21 8.34 41.79 -10.68
C THR A 21 9.31 40.61 -10.54
N ASN A 22 9.96 40.48 -9.38
CA ASN A 22 10.95 39.43 -9.10
C ASN A 22 10.34 38.25 -8.32
N PHE A 23 9.02 38.27 -8.09
CA PHE A 23 8.30 37.30 -7.24
C PHE A 23 8.64 35.83 -7.55
N ILE A 24 8.71 35.49 -8.85
CA ILE A 24 9.01 34.14 -9.32
C ILE A 24 10.50 33.80 -9.17
N GLU A 25 11.40 34.75 -9.46
CA GLU A 25 12.86 34.56 -9.37
C GLU A 25 13.31 34.30 -7.93
N GLU A 26 12.68 34.96 -6.96
CA GLU A 26 12.93 34.78 -5.53
C GLU A 26 12.42 33.44 -4.98
N ARG A 27 11.60 32.71 -5.75
CA ARG A 27 10.89 31.49 -5.31
C ARG A 27 11.07 30.35 -6.30
N PRO A 28 12.30 29.82 -6.47
CA PRO A 28 12.59 28.74 -7.42
C PRO A 28 11.77 27.47 -7.17
N HIS A 29 11.34 27.23 -5.93
CA HIS A 29 10.48 26.10 -5.55
C HIS A 29 9.10 26.11 -6.24
N LEU A 30 8.62 27.24 -6.75
CA LEU A 30 7.38 27.30 -7.53
C LEU A 30 7.50 26.53 -8.86
N LEU A 31 8.73 26.33 -9.35
CA LEU A 31 9.03 25.55 -10.55
C LEU A 31 9.20 24.06 -10.25
N GLU A 32 9.31 23.66 -8.97
CA GLU A 32 9.44 22.27 -8.52
C GLU A 32 8.08 21.58 -8.34
N ALA A 33 7.03 22.10 -9.00
CA ALA A 33 5.67 21.62 -8.83
C ALA A 33 5.57 20.11 -9.07
N ARG A 34 5.09 19.39 -8.05
CA ARG A 34 4.94 17.93 -8.10
C ARG A 34 3.98 17.55 -9.21
N VAL A 35 4.45 16.70 -10.12
CA VAL A 35 3.60 16.04 -11.11
C VAL A 35 2.76 14.98 -10.38
N GLY A 36 1.45 14.96 -10.64
CA GLY A 36 0.57 13.94 -10.09
C GLY A 36 1.02 12.55 -10.54
N ALA A 37 0.87 11.53 -9.69
CA ALA A 37 1.40 10.18 -9.92
C ALA A 37 0.75 9.39 -11.08
N ASP A 38 -0.22 9.99 -11.78
CA ASP A 38 -0.98 9.44 -12.91
C ASP A 38 -1.36 7.94 -12.77
N ARG A 39 -1.86 7.58 -11.58
CA ARG A 39 -2.18 6.18 -11.26
C ARG A 39 -3.33 5.62 -12.10
N GLY A 40 -4.31 6.46 -12.42
CA GLY A 40 -5.48 6.06 -13.21
C GLY A 40 -5.10 5.64 -14.62
N SER A 41 -4.35 6.48 -15.35
CA SER A 41 -3.94 6.17 -16.72
C SER A 41 -3.06 4.93 -16.78
N LYS A 42 -2.12 4.78 -15.84
CA LYS A 42 -1.26 3.58 -15.76
C LYS A 42 -2.04 2.28 -15.54
N VAL A 43 -3.07 2.32 -14.69
CA VAL A 43 -3.93 1.14 -14.47
C VAL A 43 -4.76 0.84 -15.72
N LEU A 44 -5.32 1.86 -16.37
CA LEU A 44 -6.09 1.66 -17.61
C LEU A 44 -5.22 1.15 -18.76
N GLU A 45 -4.02 1.67 -18.91
CA GLU A 45 -3.04 1.22 -19.89
C GLU A 45 -2.67 -0.25 -19.67
N TYR A 46 -2.36 -0.63 -18.43
CA TYR A 46 -2.10 -2.02 -18.07
C TYR A 46 -3.30 -2.92 -18.39
N LEU A 47 -4.52 -2.53 -17.99
CA LEU A 47 -5.74 -3.31 -18.24
C LEU A 47 -6.01 -3.50 -19.73
N ALA A 48 -5.84 -2.45 -20.53
CA ALA A 48 -6.01 -2.51 -21.97
C ALA A 48 -4.99 -3.46 -22.62
N ASP A 49 -3.72 -3.34 -22.25
CA ASP A 49 -2.64 -4.19 -22.75
C ASP A 49 -2.89 -5.67 -22.44
N VAL A 50 -3.12 -6.03 -21.18
CA VAL A 50 -3.31 -7.45 -20.81
C VAL A 50 -4.60 -8.05 -21.35
N THR A 51 -5.66 -7.25 -21.52
CA THR A 51 -6.96 -7.71 -22.02
C THR A 51 -6.93 -7.96 -23.53
N VAL A 52 -6.27 -7.08 -24.30
CA VAL A 52 -6.19 -7.19 -25.77
C VAL A 52 -5.09 -8.16 -26.19
N ASN A 53 -3.89 -8.05 -25.62
CA ASN A 53 -2.72 -8.79 -26.08
C ASN A 53 -2.59 -10.17 -25.44
N GLN A 54 -3.26 -10.44 -24.31
CA GLN A 54 -3.25 -11.71 -23.59
C GLN A 54 -1.85 -12.36 -23.52
N PRO A 55 -0.83 -11.67 -22.96
CA PRO A 55 0.56 -12.13 -23.02
C PRO A 55 0.80 -13.49 -22.33
N TYR A 56 -0.11 -13.90 -21.45
CA TYR A 56 -0.09 -15.18 -20.73
C TYR A 56 -1.17 -16.16 -21.20
N GLY A 57 -1.82 -15.88 -22.33
CA GLY A 57 -2.93 -16.67 -22.86
C GLY A 57 -4.27 -16.39 -22.18
N PRO A 58 -5.32 -17.16 -22.52
CA PRO A 58 -6.64 -17.01 -21.94
C PRO A 58 -6.66 -17.41 -20.45
N SER A 59 -7.61 -16.84 -19.69
CA SER A 59 -7.77 -17.21 -18.29
C SER A 59 -8.06 -18.72 -18.15
N PRO A 60 -7.31 -19.46 -17.31
CA PRO A 60 -7.56 -20.89 -17.11
C PRO A 60 -8.77 -21.16 -16.22
N VAL A 61 -9.31 -20.14 -15.53
CA VAL A 61 -10.44 -20.26 -14.60
C VAL A 61 -11.36 -19.05 -14.68
N ASP A 62 -12.66 -19.28 -14.44
CA ASP A 62 -13.69 -18.22 -14.33
C ASP A 62 -13.99 -17.85 -12.86
N LEU A 63 -13.08 -18.19 -11.94
CA LEU A 63 -13.27 -17.94 -10.51
C LEU A 63 -13.19 -16.44 -10.19
N LYS A 64 -14.16 -15.94 -9.41
CA LYS A 64 -14.09 -14.60 -8.80
C LYS A 64 -13.49 -14.68 -7.39
N PRO A 65 -12.28 -14.13 -7.13
CA PRO A 65 -11.65 -14.20 -5.82
C PRO A 65 -12.50 -13.61 -4.68
N SER A 66 -13.34 -12.62 -4.99
CA SER A 66 -14.26 -12.01 -4.02
C SER A 66 -15.25 -13.01 -3.41
N GLU A 67 -15.61 -14.07 -4.13
CA GLU A 67 -16.53 -15.11 -3.64
C GLU A 67 -15.88 -16.00 -2.57
N LYS A 68 -14.54 -15.98 -2.45
CA LYS A 68 -13.80 -16.75 -1.45
C LYS A 68 -13.53 -15.96 -0.16
N LEU A 69 -13.91 -14.69 -0.09
CA LEU A 69 -13.67 -13.87 1.09
C LEU A 69 -14.62 -14.29 2.23
N PRO A 70 -14.12 -14.57 3.44
CA PRO A 70 -14.98 -14.82 4.58
C PRO A 70 -15.72 -13.53 4.98
N GLN A 71 -16.92 -13.67 5.55
CA GLN A 71 -17.58 -12.57 6.24
C GLN A 71 -16.86 -12.36 7.58
N LEU A 72 -16.39 -11.13 7.82
CA LEU A 72 -15.64 -10.76 9.02
C LEU A 72 -16.27 -9.53 9.66
N GLU A 73 -16.55 -9.61 10.96
CA GLU A 73 -16.93 -8.45 11.78
C GLU A 73 -15.66 -7.71 12.21
N LEU A 74 -15.41 -6.54 11.61
CA LEU A 74 -14.17 -5.76 11.81
C LEU A 74 -14.24 -4.80 13.02
N SER A 75 -15.34 -4.83 13.76
CA SER A 75 -15.59 -3.94 14.91
C SER A 75 -15.05 -4.49 16.23
N GLU A 76 -14.70 -5.77 16.29
CA GLU A 76 -14.16 -6.41 17.49
C GLU A 76 -12.66 -6.15 17.65
N GLU A 77 -12.23 -6.03 18.91
CA GLU A 77 -10.81 -5.91 19.23
C GLU A 77 -10.08 -7.21 18.85
N THR A 78 -8.95 -7.08 18.16
CA THR A 78 -8.18 -8.25 17.71
C THR A 78 -7.61 -9.00 18.93
N PRO A 79 -7.85 -10.32 19.05
CA PRO A 79 -7.31 -11.11 20.15
C PRO A 79 -5.78 -11.01 20.24
N ALA A 80 -5.25 -11.14 21.47
CA ALA A 80 -3.81 -11.14 21.68
C ALA A 80 -3.12 -12.21 20.83
N SER A 81 -2.15 -11.78 20.03
CA SER A 81 -1.44 -12.66 19.10
C SER A 81 -0.17 -13.25 19.70
N SER A 82 0.36 -14.31 19.09
CA SER A 82 1.68 -14.88 19.46
C SER A 82 2.82 -13.86 19.35
N ARG A 83 2.69 -12.85 18.47
CA ARG A 83 3.62 -11.72 18.36
C ARG A 83 3.59 -10.85 19.61
N ASN A 84 2.43 -10.64 20.21
CA ASN A 84 2.31 -9.85 21.45
C ASN A 84 3.09 -10.54 22.57
N SER A 85 2.90 -11.85 22.75
CA SER A 85 3.65 -12.63 23.74
C SER A 85 5.16 -12.64 23.48
N LEU A 86 5.59 -12.67 22.22
CA LEU A 86 7.02 -12.58 21.89
C LEU A 86 7.62 -11.23 22.32
N LEU A 87 6.89 -10.12 22.13
CA LEU A 87 7.35 -8.80 22.55
C LEU A 87 7.42 -8.65 24.07
N GLU A 88 6.47 -9.24 24.79
CA GLU A 88 6.41 -9.18 26.25
C GLU A 88 7.47 -10.06 26.94
N LEU A 89 7.64 -11.30 26.46
CA LEU A 89 8.52 -12.30 27.08
C LEU A 89 9.96 -12.24 26.58
N GLY A 90 10.19 -11.61 25.43
CA GLY A 90 11.44 -11.71 24.68
C GLY A 90 11.67 -13.10 24.06
N PRO A 91 12.70 -13.25 23.21
CA PRO A 91 12.94 -14.49 22.45
C PRO A 91 13.14 -15.73 23.33
N GLU A 92 13.92 -15.62 24.40
CA GLU A 92 14.22 -16.74 25.30
C GLU A 92 12.99 -17.18 26.10
N GLY A 93 12.26 -16.20 26.66
CA GLY A 93 11.03 -16.44 27.42
C GLY A 93 9.94 -17.05 26.54
N TRP A 94 9.80 -16.54 25.31
CA TRP A 94 8.87 -17.10 24.32
C TRP A 94 9.24 -18.54 23.94
N ALA A 95 10.52 -18.83 23.68
CA ALA A 95 10.96 -20.18 23.35
C ALA A 95 10.74 -21.18 24.50
N LYS A 96 10.90 -20.74 25.76
CA LYS A 96 10.56 -21.54 26.93
C LYS A 96 9.05 -21.80 26.99
N ALA A 97 8.23 -20.76 26.88
CA ALA A 97 6.77 -20.88 26.89
C ALA A 97 6.25 -21.81 25.77
N LEU A 98 6.88 -21.76 24.58
CA LEU A 98 6.53 -22.64 23.47
C LEU A 98 6.85 -24.12 23.76
N ARG A 99 7.97 -24.41 24.44
CA ARG A 99 8.33 -25.78 24.86
C ARG A 99 7.44 -26.31 25.97
N ASP A 100 6.99 -25.43 26.87
CA ASP A 100 6.12 -25.80 27.99
C ASP A 100 4.65 -25.97 27.56
N ALA A 101 4.28 -25.51 26.35
CA ALA A 101 2.93 -25.63 25.81
C ALA A 101 2.57 -27.09 25.50
N LYS A 102 1.41 -27.54 25.99
CA LYS A 102 0.89 -28.90 25.71
C LYS A 102 0.21 -29.02 24.35
N GLU A 103 -0.28 -27.90 23.82
CA GLU A 103 -0.98 -27.86 22.53
C GLU A 103 0.01 -27.86 21.37
N LEU A 104 -0.35 -28.55 20.28
CA LEU A 104 0.38 -28.43 19.03
C LEU A 104 0.23 -27.01 18.49
N LYS A 105 1.36 -26.32 18.32
CA LYS A 105 1.40 -25.03 17.63
C LYS A 105 1.62 -25.26 16.13
N VAL A 106 0.94 -24.46 15.32
CA VAL A 106 0.96 -24.55 13.86
C VAL A 106 1.50 -23.25 13.30
N THR A 107 2.32 -23.35 12.26
CA THR A 107 2.72 -22.21 11.42
C THR A 107 2.10 -22.42 10.05
N ASP A 108 1.23 -21.49 9.65
CA ASP A 108 0.67 -21.49 8.30
C ASP A 108 1.73 -21.03 7.29
N THR A 109 1.96 -21.84 6.26
CA THR A 109 2.92 -21.58 5.19
C THR A 109 2.26 -21.22 3.86
N SER A 110 0.93 -21.04 3.82
CA SER A 110 0.15 -20.74 2.62
C SER A 110 0.70 -19.55 1.83
N PHE A 111 1.09 -18.49 2.55
CA PHE A 111 1.64 -17.25 1.96
C PHE A 111 3.13 -17.30 1.64
N ARG A 112 3.82 -18.46 1.74
CA ARG A 112 5.24 -18.58 1.37
C ARG A 112 5.57 -19.90 0.69
N ASP A 113 5.48 -21.01 1.43
CA ASP A 113 6.03 -22.30 0.99
C ASP A 113 5.07 -23.05 0.07
N ALA A 114 3.77 -22.95 0.35
CA ALA A 114 2.74 -23.66 -0.39
C ALA A 114 2.76 -23.27 -1.88
N HIS A 115 2.69 -21.98 -2.20
CA HIS A 115 2.67 -21.52 -3.59
C HIS A 115 4.05 -21.59 -4.29
N GLN A 116 5.15 -21.72 -3.54
CA GLN A 116 6.48 -21.90 -4.11
C GLN A 116 6.71 -23.35 -4.59
N SER A 117 5.99 -24.31 -3.98
CA SER A 117 6.17 -25.74 -4.24
C SER A 117 5.17 -26.31 -5.25
N LEU A 118 4.05 -25.62 -5.48
CA LEU A 118 3.00 -25.98 -6.44
C LEU A 118 3.37 -25.58 -7.87
#